data_AF-A0A3T0K2T4-F1
#
_entry.id   AF-A0A3T0K2T4-F1
#
_cell.length_a   1.000
_cell.length_b   1.000
_cell.length_c   1.000
_cell.angle_alpha   90.00
_cell.angle_beta   90.00
_cell.angle_gamma   90.00
#
_symmetry.space_group_name_H-M   'P 1'
#
loop_
_entity.id
_entity.type
_entity.pdbx_description
1 polymer ?
#
loop_
_entity_poly.entity_id
_entity_poly.type
_entity_poly.pdbx_seq_one_letter_code
_entity_poly.pdbx_strand_id
1 'polypeptide(L)'
;MPFALVRSTRGYLEKITHQINGAYTNGWYDASAVMIRRLIETLIIETFESHNIASKIKNTSGDFFYLSDLISITLTETSWNLSRNSKQSLPKLKDIGDKSAHSRRYNAVRHDIDKIISDLRVAVQELIYLSGLK
;
A
#
# COMPACT_ATOMS: atom_id res chain seq x y z
N MET A 1 -5.41 10.08 -4.23
CA MET A 1 -5.73 9.75 -2.81
C MET A 1 -5.67 11.03 -1.98
N PRO A 2 -6.62 11.28 -1.05
CA PRO A 2 -6.65 12.53 -0.27
C PRO A 2 -5.40 12.72 0.59
N PHE A 3 -4.61 13.76 0.31
CA PHE A 3 -3.35 14.03 1.02
C PHE A 3 -3.53 14.19 2.54
N ALA A 4 -4.72 14.61 2.98
CA ALA A 4 -5.08 14.72 4.39
C ALA A 4 -4.86 13.42 5.18
N LEU A 5 -4.91 12.23 4.55
CA LEU A 5 -4.64 10.97 5.24
C LEU A 5 -3.19 10.89 5.74
N VAL A 6 -2.22 11.29 4.92
CA VAL A 6 -0.78 11.17 5.23
C VAL A 6 -0.15 12.45 5.77
N ARG A 7 -0.84 13.60 5.69
CA ARG A 7 -0.33 14.88 6.18
C ARG A 7 0.08 14.80 7.65
N SER A 8 1.27 15.32 7.96
CA SER A 8 1.88 15.34 9.29
C SER A 8 2.18 13.94 9.86
N THR A 9 2.37 12.94 9.00
CA THR A 9 2.87 11.61 9.41
C THR A 9 4.39 11.52 9.18
N ARG A 10 4.85 10.65 8.29
CA ARG A 10 6.25 10.51 7.89
C ARG A 10 6.48 11.19 6.55
N GLY A 11 7.59 11.92 6.42
CA GLY A 11 7.88 12.68 5.19
C GLY A 11 7.97 11.84 3.92
N TYR A 12 8.36 10.57 4.00
CA TYR A 12 8.35 9.68 2.83
C TYR A 12 6.94 9.24 2.43
N LEU A 13 6.00 9.06 3.37
CA LEU A 13 4.60 8.73 3.06
C LEU A 13 3.92 9.88 2.32
N GLU A 14 4.21 11.12 2.74
CA GLU A 14 3.76 12.33 2.03
C GLU A 14 4.34 12.39 0.61
N LYS A 15 5.66 12.19 0.46
CA LYS A 15 6.32 12.18 -0.86
C LYS A 15 5.77 11.09 -1.78
N ILE A 16 5.58 9.86 -1.29
CA ILE A 16 4.97 8.77 -2.04
C ILE A 16 3.56 9.16 -2.50
N THR A 17 2.75 9.75 -1.61
CA THR A 17 1.39 10.18 -1.95
C THR A 17 1.38 11.29 -3.00
N HIS A 18 2.32 12.23 -2.94
CA HIS A 18 2.50 13.22 -3.99
C HIS A 18 2.88 12.58 -5.33
N GLN A 19 3.75 11.57 -5.33
CA GLN A 19 4.12 10.82 -6.54
C GLN A 19 2.92 10.06 -7.14
N ILE A 20 2.10 9.41 -6.30
CA ILE A 20 0.84 8.76 -6.75
C ILE A 20 -0.06 9.79 -7.44
N ASN A 21 -0.35 10.90 -6.75
CA ASN A 21 -1.27 11.91 -7.25
C ASN A 21 -0.73 12.59 -8.51
N GLY A 22 0.57 12.92 -8.55
CA GLY A 22 1.21 13.52 -9.71
C GLY A 22 1.21 12.59 -10.92
N ALA A 23 1.54 11.30 -10.74
CA ALA A 23 1.50 10.31 -11.81
C ALA A 23 0.07 10.16 -12.38
N TYR A 24 -0.94 10.06 -11.51
CA TYR A 24 -2.33 9.98 -11.92
C TYR A 24 -2.78 11.24 -12.70
N THR A 25 -2.46 12.44 -12.20
CA THR A 25 -2.84 13.70 -12.85
C THR A 25 -2.21 13.85 -14.24
N ASN A 26 -0.96 13.40 -14.42
CA ASN A 26 -0.27 13.45 -15.71
C ASN A 26 -0.60 12.28 -16.65
N GLY A 27 -1.46 11.35 -16.23
CA GLY A 27 -1.86 10.20 -17.04
C GLY A 27 -0.85 9.04 -17.07
N TRP A 28 0.13 9.02 -16.16
CA TRP A 28 1.10 7.94 -16.01
C TRP A 28 0.54 6.87 -15.08
N TYR A 29 -0.48 6.15 -15.54
CA TYR A 29 -1.27 5.27 -14.67
C TYR A 29 -0.47 4.06 -14.17
N ASP A 30 0.44 3.48 -14.96
CA ASP A 30 1.33 2.42 -14.47
C ASP A 30 2.22 2.93 -13.34
N ALA A 31 2.82 4.11 -13.52
CA ALA A 31 3.62 4.74 -12.46
C ALA A 31 2.78 5.04 -11.22
N SER A 32 1.53 5.48 -11.38
CA SER A 32 0.60 5.66 -10.26
C SER A 32 0.34 4.35 -9.53
N ALA A 33 0.08 3.25 -10.23
CA ALA A 33 -0.15 1.93 -9.65
C ALA A 33 1.08 1.38 -8.93
N VAL A 34 2.28 1.54 -9.50
CA VAL A 34 3.56 1.16 -8.86
C VAL A 34 3.78 1.96 -7.58
N MET A 35 3.48 3.26 -7.58
CA MET A 35 3.60 4.08 -6.38
C MET A 35 2.56 3.73 -5.32
N ILE A 36 1.35 3.31 -5.71
CA ILE A 36 0.35 2.74 -4.80
C ILE A 36 0.89 1.46 -4.15
N ARG A 37 1.47 0.56 -4.94
CA ARG A 37 2.11 -0.68 -4.46
C ARG A 37 3.16 -0.36 -3.38
N ARG A 38 4.05 0.60 -3.66
CA ARG A 38 5.08 1.07 -2.72
C ARG A 38 4.49 1.67 -1.43
N LEU A 39 3.40 2.44 -1.54
CA LEU A 39 2.74 3.01 -0.36
C LEU A 39 2.20 1.92 0.56
N ILE A 40 1.50 0.92 0.01
CA ILE A 40 0.93 -0.18 0.79
C ILE A 40 2.03 -1.02 1.45
N GLU A 41 3.09 -1.33 0.71
CA GLU A 41 4.26 -2.03 1.25
C GLU A 41 4.87 -1.28 2.45
N THR A 42 5.08 0.03 2.29
CA THR A 42 5.64 0.88 3.35
C THR A 42 4.74 0.91 4.58
N LEU A 43 3.43 1.10 4.40
CA LEU A 43 2.48 1.18 5.51
C LEU A 43 2.31 -0.15 6.25
N ILE A 44 2.39 -1.29 5.55
CA ILE A 44 2.42 -2.59 6.21
C ILE A 44 3.67 -2.68 7.10
N ILE A 45 4.85 -2.33 6.57
CA ILE A 45 6.10 -2.34 7.34
C ILE A 45 5.98 -1.44 8.58
N GLU A 46 5.51 -0.21 8.44
CA GLU A 46 5.27 0.71 9.58
C GLU A 46 4.36 0.08 10.64
N THR A 47 3.32 -0.64 10.22
CA THR A 47 2.37 -1.29 11.13
C THR A 47 3.02 -2.42 11.93
N PHE A 48 3.86 -3.25 11.30
CA PHE A 48 4.58 -4.30 12.00
C PHE A 48 5.68 -3.75 12.91
N GLU A 49 6.36 -2.67 12.49
CA GLU A 49 7.37 -2.01 13.29
C GLU A 49 6.76 -1.31 14.52
N SER A 50 5.63 -0.62 14.38
CA SER A 50 4.96 0.06 15.50
C SER A 50 4.50 -0.91 16.60
N HIS A 51 4.20 -2.16 16.22
CA HIS A 51 3.81 -3.23 17.14
C HIS A 51 5.00 -4.08 17.62
N ASN A 52 6.24 -3.74 17.26
CA ASN A 52 7.46 -4.48 17.62
C ASN A 52 7.45 -5.95 17.15
N ILE A 53 6.79 -6.25 16.02
CA ILE A 53 6.70 -7.61 15.45
C ILE A 53 7.25 -7.69 14.02
N ALA A 54 8.12 -6.75 13.64
CA ALA A 54 8.77 -6.71 12.32
C ALA A 54 9.57 -7.99 11.98
N SER A 55 9.99 -8.77 12.96
CA SER A 55 10.64 -10.06 12.73
C SER A 55 9.75 -11.07 11.99
N LYS A 56 8.42 -10.96 12.10
CA LYS A 56 7.47 -11.83 11.39
C LYS A 56 7.47 -11.62 9.87
N ILE A 57 7.91 -10.46 9.40
CA ILE A 57 7.87 -10.06 8.00
C ILE A 57 9.27 -9.91 7.37
N LYS A 58 10.28 -10.51 8.01
CA LYS A 58 11.66 -10.52 7.53
C LYS A 58 12.12 -11.94 7.24
N ASN A 59 12.98 -12.07 6.23
CA ASN A 59 13.68 -13.31 5.93
C ASN A 59 14.83 -13.55 6.94
N THR A 60 15.53 -14.68 6.80
CA THR A 60 16.67 -15.04 7.65
C THR A 60 17.88 -14.11 7.51
N SER A 61 17.95 -13.34 6.42
CA SER A 61 18.99 -12.33 6.18
C SER A 61 18.64 -10.95 6.77
N GLY A 62 17.43 -10.79 7.30
CA GLY A 62 16.96 -9.53 7.90
C GLY A 62 16.25 -8.59 6.91
N ASP A 63 16.09 -8.97 5.64
CA ASP A 63 15.36 -8.19 4.65
C ASP A 63 13.84 -8.42 4.77
N PHE A 64 13.06 -7.38 4.50
CA PHE A 64 11.61 -7.51 4.42
C PHE A 64 11.17 -8.36 3.23
N PHE A 65 10.09 -9.11 3.40
CA PHE A 65 9.49 -9.86 2.29
C PHE A 65 8.87 -8.93 1.23
N TYR A 66 8.60 -9.49 0.05
CA TYR A 66 7.87 -8.77 -0.99
C TYR A 66 6.40 -8.58 -0.63
N LEU A 67 5.74 -7.60 -1.25
CA LEU A 67 4.35 -7.24 -0.95
C LEU A 67 3.37 -8.42 -0.91
N SER A 68 3.54 -9.44 -1.76
CA SER A 68 2.72 -10.66 -1.74
C SER A 68 2.69 -11.34 -0.36
N ASP A 69 3.87 -11.57 0.20
CA ASP A 69 4.03 -12.26 1.48
C ASP A 69 3.65 -11.33 2.62
N LEU A 70 4.02 -10.05 2.52
CA LEU A 70 3.61 -9.03 3.48
C LEU A 70 2.09 -8.98 3.64
N ILE A 71 1.33 -8.93 2.53
CA ILE A 71 -0.14 -8.96 2.58
C ILE A 71 -0.62 -10.27 3.20
N SER A 72 -0.06 -11.41 2.82
CA SER A 72 -0.48 -12.71 3.33
C SER A 72 -0.36 -12.79 4.85
N ILE A 73 0.80 -12.37 5.39
CA ILE A 73 1.05 -12.32 6.84
C ILE A 73 0.13 -11.29 7.51
N THR A 74 -0.02 -10.11 6.92
CA THR A 74 -0.90 -9.03 7.41
C THR A 74 -2.35 -9.47 7.57
N LEU A 75 -2.88 -10.28 6.64
CA LEU A 75 -4.26 -10.77 6.67
C LEU A 75 -4.52 -11.80 7.77
N THR A 76 -3.48 -12.53 8.18
CA THR A 76 -3.53 -13.57 9.22
C THR A 76 -3.07 -13.09 10.60
N GLU A 77 -2.49 -11.89 10.67
CA GLU A 77 -1.98 -11.34 11.93
C GLU A 77 -3.13 -11.05 12.91
N THR A 78 -2.89 -11.34 14.19
CA THR A 78 -3.87 -11.23 15.27
C THR A 78 -3.54 -10.12 16.26
N SER A 79 -2.38 -9.47 16.13
CA SER A 79 -1.97 -8.32 16.95
C SER A 79 -2.84 -7.08 16.71
N TRP A 80 -3.56 -7.02 15.59
CA TRP A 80 -4.56 -6.01 15.27
C TRP A 80 -5.77 -6.67 14.59
N ASN A 81 -6.84 -5.90 14.41
CA ASN A 81 -8.00 -6.34 13.64
C ASN A 81 -8.17 -5.49 12.39
N LEU A 82 -7.95 -6.10 11.23
CA LEU A 82 -8.26 -5.48 9.95
C LEU A 82 -9.76 -5.59 9.63
N SER A 83 -10.34 -4.49 9.17
CA SER A 83 -11.68 -4.45 8.64
C SER A 83 -11.84 -5.39 7.44
N ARG A 84 -13.06 -5.90 7.25
CA ARG A 84 -13.40 -6.73 6.09
C ARG A 84 -13.07 -6.04 4.77
N ASN A 85 -13.24 -4.73 4.71
CA ASN A 85 -12.97 -3.94 3.51
C ASN A 85 -11.47 -3.90 3.22
N SER A 86 -10.62 -3.59 4.19
CA SER A 86 -9.15 -3.61 3.98
C SER A 86 -8.64 -5.00 3.61
N LYS A 87 -9.19 -6.06 4.22
CA LYS A 87 -8.86 -7.45 3.83
C LYS A 87 -9.15 -7.73 2.36
N GLN A 88 -10.22 -7.15 1.80
CA GLN A 88 -10.58 -7.28 0.39
C GLN A 88 -9.82 -6.31 -0.53
N SER A 89 -9.43 -5.14 -0.02
CA SER A 89 -8.75 -4.10 -0.79
C SER A 89 -7.28 -4.41 -1.05
N LEU A 90 -6.55 -4.92 -0.04
CA LEU A 90 -5.11 -5.17 -0.15
C LEU A 90 -4.73 -6.06 -1.36
N PRO A 91 -5.39 -7.20 -1.62
CA PRO A 91 -5.09 -8.03 -2.79
C PRO A 91 -5.33 -7.32 -4.13
N LYS A 92 -6.35 -6.46 -4.24
CA LYS A 92 -6.66 -5.71 -5.47
C LYS A 92 -5.59 -4.65 -5.76
N LEU A 93 -5.15 -3.94 -4.72
CA LEU A 93 -4.11 -2.91 -4.82
C LEU A 93 -2.77 -3.52 -5.24
N LYS A 94 -2.47 -4.72 -4.73
CA LYS A 94 -1.33 -5.52 -5.19
C LYS A 94 -1.48 -5.91 -6.66
N ASP A 95 -2.61 -6.48 -7.06
CA ASP A 95 -2.82 -7.01 -8.41
C ASP A 95 -2.56 -5.97 -9.51
N ILE A 96 -3.13 -4.77 -9.38
CA ILE A 96 -2.89 -3.70 -10.37
C ILE A 96 -1.45 -3.19 -10.32
N GLY A 97 -0.85 -3.10 -9.13
CA GLY A 97 0.55 -2.71 -8.96
C GLY A 97 1.51 -3.68 -9.63
N ASP A 98 1.32 -4.98 -9.43
CA ASP A 98 2.16 -6.03 -10.02
C ASP A 98 1.98 -6.11 -11.54
N LYS A 99 0.75 -5.98 -12.05
CA LYS A 99 0.48 -5.91 -13.49
C LYS A 99 1.22 -4.72 -14.12
N SER A 100 1.12 -3.55 -13.50
CA SER A 100 1.78 -2.32 -13.98
C SER A 100 3.31 -2.40 -13.89
N ALA A 101 3.85 -3.11 -12.90
CA ALA A 101 5.29 -3.24 -12.69
C ALA A 101 5.96 -4.30 -13.60
N HIS A 102 5.26 -5.39 -13.89
CA HIS A 102 5.90 -6.61 -14.39
C HIS A 102 5.30 -7.16 -15.69
N SER A 103 4.07 -6.77 -16.05
CA SER A 103 3.44 -7.31 -17.26
C SER A 103 3.76 -6.44 -18.49
N ARG A 104 4.61 -6.97 -19.37
CA ARG A 104 4.95 -6.38 -20.69
C ARG A 104 3.75 -6.08 -21.63
N ARG A 105 2.57 -6.64 -21.35
CA ARG A 105 1.36 -6.52 -22.18
C ARG A 105 0.23 -5.77 -21.47
N TYR A 106 0.46 -5.34 -20.23
CA TYR A 106 -0.50 -4.53 -19.49
C TYR A 106 0.04 -3.11 -19.41
N ASN A 107 -0.79 -2.14 -19.74
CA ASN A 107 -0.57 -0.75 -19.42
C ASN A 107 -1.85 -0.26 -18.75
N ALA A 108 -1.75 0.19 -17.50
CA ALA A 108 -2.89 0.71 -16.78
C ALA A 108 -3.48 1.90 -17.53
N VAL A 109 -4.81 1.96 -17.55
CA VAL A 109 -5.54 3.15 -18.00
C VAL A 109 -6.23 3.82 -16.83
N ARG A 110 -6.72 5.05 -17.02
CA ARG A 110 -7.41 5.83 -15.99
C ARG A 110 -8.46 5.01 -15.23
N HIS A 111 -9.30 4.31 -15.98
CA HIS A 111 -10.39 3.50 -15.42
C HIS A 111 -9.92 2.41 -14.46
N ASP A 112 -8.74 1.84 -14.70
CA ASP A 112 -8.18 0.82 -13.82
C ASP A 112 -7.79 1.43 -12.46
N ILE A 113 -7.21 2.63 -12.46
CA ILE A 113 -6.89 3.35 -11.22
C ILE A 113 -8.17 3.83 -10.53
N ASP A 114 -9.14 4.37 -11.27
CA ASP A 114 -10.39 4.89 -10.71
C ASP A 114 -11.17 3.82 -9.94
N LYS A 115 -11.19 2.58 -10.46
CA LYS A 115 -11.82 1.43 -9.80
C LYS A 115 -11.26 1.11 -8.41
N ILE A 116 -9.99 1.41 -8.15
CA ILE A 116 -9.32 1.06 -6.90
C ILE A 116 -9.17 2.25 -5.92
N ILE A 117 -9.64 3.45 -6.27
CA ILE A 117 -9.49 4.64 -5.41
C ILE A 117 -10.14 4.43 -4.03
N SER A 118 -11.33 3.81 -4.00
CA SER A 118 -12.02 3.51 -2.75
C SER A 118 -11.25 2.48 -1.92
N ASP A 119 -10.80 1.39 -2.56
CA ASP A 119 -9.96 0.36 -1.92
C ASP A 119 -8.67 0.97 -1.33
N LEU A 120 -8.01 1.86 -2.08
CA LEU A 120 -6.81 2.57 -1.65
C LEU A 120 -7.09 3.44 -0.43
N ARG A 121 -8.18 4.22 -0.45
CA ARG A 121 -8.56 5.10 0.67
C ARG A 121 -8.75 4.31 1.96
N VAL A 122 -9.51 3.21 1.88
CA VAL A 122 -9.84 2.38 3.04
C VAL A 122 -8.57 1.73 3.62
N ALA A 123 -7.78 1.07 2.78
CA ALA A 123 -6.57 0.39 3.22
C ALA A 123 -5.54 1.36 3.81
N VAL A 124 -5.29 2.51 3.15
CA VAL A 124 -4.34 3.51 3.64
C VAL A 124 -4.78 4.11 4.97
N GLN A 125 -6.05 4.49 5.09
CA GLN A 125 -6.56 5.09 6.32
C GLN A 125 -6.43 4.14 7.51
N GLU A 126 -6.78 2.87 7.31
CA GLU A 126 -6.69 1.88 8.38
C GLU A 126 -5.25 1.56 8.75
N LEU A 127 -4.36 1.36 7.78
CA LEU A 127 -2.94 1.10 8.07
C LEU A 127 -2.24 2.30 8.74
N ILE A 128 -2.61 3.54 8.41
CA ILE A 128 -2.09 4.74 9.11
C ILE A 128 -2.50 4.73 10.58
N TYR A 129 -3.74 4.35 10.88
CA TYR A 129 -4.22 4.26 12.25
C TYR A 129 -3.54 3.12 13.02
N LEU A 130 -3.45 1.93 12.40
CA LEU A 130 -2.78 0.78 13.02
C LEU A 130 -1.28 1.01 13.24
N SER A 131 -0.61 1.75 12.36
CA SER A 131 0.79 2.13 12.55
C SER A 131 1.01 3.21 13.62
N GLY A 132 -0.05 3.74 14.24
CA GLY A 132 0.06 4.78 15.27
C GLY A 132 0.57 6.12 14.73
N LEU A 133 0.41 6.36 13.42
CA LEU A 133 0.85 7.59 12.77
C LEU A 133 -0.19 8.72 12.89
N LYS A 134 -1.45 8.38 13.24
CA LYS A 134 -2.55 9.30 13.54
C LYS A 134 -3.52 8.72 14.56
#